data_AF-A0A553PJB8-F1
#
_entry.id   AF-A0A553PJB8-F1
#
_cell.length_a   1.000
_cell.length_b   1.000
_cell.length_c   1.000
_cell.angle_alpha   90.00
_cell.angle_beta   90.00
_cell.angle_gamma   90.00
#
_symmetry.space_group_name_H-M   'P 1'
#
loop_
_entity.id
_entity.type
_entity.pdbx_description
1 polymer ?
#
loop_
_entity_poly.entity_id
_entity_poly.type
_entity_poly.pdbx_seq_one_letter_code
_entity_poly.pdbx_strand_id
1 'polypeptide(L)'
;MNTSFQKLSLPFDSSHRRGKKRGPRPKKLTKDEKRQKRIDANDRERQRMGKLNIAFDNLRHLLPKHGNDRELSKFETIQIAKNYIRSLHQLLAQTDPNYSGSICSDDDSSFEFSF
;
A
#
# COMPACT_ATOMS: atom_id res chain seq x y z
N MET A 1 33.13 -49.89 -3.79
CA MET A 1 32.49 -49.29 -2.60
C MET A 1 31.47 -48.28 -3.09
N ASN A 2 30.22 -48.49 -2.71
CA ASN A 2 29.11 -47.61 -3.02
C ASN A 2 29.31 -46.25 -2.36
N THR A 3 28.94 -45.18 -3.05
CA THR A 3 28.15 -44.10 -2.45
C THR A 3 27.32 -43.41 -3.53
N SER A 4 26.03 -43.70 -3.46
CA SER A 4 24.96 -42.89 -4.05
C SER A 4 24.92 -41.53 -3.36
N PHE A 5 24.89 -40.46 -4.13
CA PHE A 5 24.33 -39.18 -3.73
C PHE A 5 23.43 -38.69 -4.87
N GLN A 6 22.14 -38.98 -4.74
CA GLN A 6 21.12 -38.40 -5.59
C GLN A 6 21.07 -36.88 -5.34
N LYS A 7 21.52 -36.10 -6.33
CA LYS A 7 21.27 -34.66 -6.41
C LYS A 7 20.33 -34.41 -7.58
N LEU A 8 19.04 -34.35 -7.29
CA LEU A 8 18.06 -33.76 -8.21
C LEU A 8 18.33 -32.24 -8.26
N SER A 9 19.30 -31.81 -9.07
CA SER A 9 19.45 -30.42 -9.44
C SER A 9 18.61 -30.16 -10.69
N LEU A 10 17.46 -29.50 -10.49
CA LEU A 10 16.76 -28.79 -11.56
C LEU A 10 17.79 -27.97 -12.36
N PRO A 11 17.68 -27.89 -13.70
CA PRO A 11 18.54 -26.99 -14.46
C PRO A 11 18.25 -25.57 -13.97
N PHE A 12 19.20 -25.01 -13.22
CA PHE A 12 19.26 -23.58 -12.96
C PHE A 12 19.51 -22.93 -14.31
N ASP A 13 18.41 -22.54 -14.98
CA ASP A 13 18.46 -21.71 -16.17
C ASP A 13 19.07 -20.36 -15.79
N SER A 14 20.39 -20.33 -15.90
CA SER A 14 21.25 -19.17 -15.69
C SER A 14 21.33 -18.30 -16.96
N SER A 15 20.38 -18.43 -17.89
CA SER A 15 20.51 -17.89 -19.24
C SER A 15 19.67 -16.64 -19.50
N HIS A 16 19.36 -15.81 -18.50
CA HIS A 16 18.74 -14.50 -18.78
C HIS A 16 19.32 -13.32 -17.99
N ARG A 17 20.57 -13.40 -17.52
CA ARG A 17 21.38 -12.17 -17.35
C ARG A 17 21.99 -11.81 -18.69
N ARG A 18 21.15 -11.31 -19.62
CA ARG A 18 21.64 -10.58 -20.79
C ARG A 18 22.53 -9.46 -20.27
N GLY A 19 23.84 -9.68 -20.34
CA GLY A 19 24.83 -8.65 -20.12
C GLY A 19 24.47 -7.49 -21.03
N LYS A 20 23.96 -6.41 -20.43
CA LYS A 20 23.75 -5.14 -21.15
C LYS A 20 25.14 -4.75 -21.66
N LYS A 21 25.41 -5.03 -22.94
CA LYS A 21 26.53 -4.45 -23.66
C LYS A 21 26.47 -2.96 -23.36
N ARG A 22 27.53 -2.44 -22.73
CA ARG A 22 27.65 -1.04 -22.35
C ARG A 22 27.55 -0.24 -23.65
N GLY A 23 26.37 0.30 -23.93
CA GLY A 23 26.15 1.20 -25.06
C GLY A 23 27.07 2.42 -24.95
N PRO A 24 27.14 3.24 -26.01
CA PRO A 24 27.94 4.46 -26.02
C PRO A 24 27.72 5.23 -24.73
N ARG A 25 28.81 5.71 -24.10
CA ARG A 25 28.74 6.46 -22.83
C ARG A 25 27.61 7.49 -22.95
N PRO A 26 26.63 7.52 -22.02
CA PRO A 26 25.53 8.48 -22.12
C PRO A 26 26.13 9.87 -22.21
N LYS A 27 25.77 10.62 -23.26
CA LYS A 27 26.18 12.02 -23.41
C LYS A 27 25.83 12.74 -22.12
N LYS A 28 26.78 13.54 -21.60
CA LYS A 28 26.53 14.35 -20.40
C LYS A 28 25.36 15.27 -20.71
N LEU A 29 24.24 15.06 -20.01
CA LEU A 29 23.04 15.89 -20.18
C LEU A 29 23.40 17.36 -19.92
N THR A 30 22.86 18.25 -20.74
CA THR A 30 22.95 19.69 -20.50
C THR A 30 22.23 20.04 -19.19
N LYS A 31 22.52 21.22 -18.65
CA LYS A 31 21.86 21.70 -17.42
C LYS A 31 20.34 21.75 -17.60
N ASP A 32 19.88 22.13 -18.78
CA ASP A 32 18.46 22.27 -19.12
C ASP A 32 17.77 20.91 -19.26
N GLU A 33 18.41 19.94 -19.92
CA GLU A 33 17.89 18.56 -20.00
C GLU A 33 17.76 17.91 -18.62
N LYS A 34 18.72 18.16 -17.72
CA LYS A 34 18.64 17.70 -16.32
C LYS A 34 17.50 18.38 -15.57
N ARG A 35 17.30 19.68 -15.78
CA ARG A 35 16.19 20.44 -15.19
C ARG A 35 14.84 19.90 -15.66
N GLN A 36 14.70 19.64 -16.96
CA GLN A 36 13.46 19.10 -17.53
C GLN A 36 13.13 17.72 -16.94
N LYS A 37 14.12 16.81 -16.86
CA LYS A 37 13.91 15.49 -16.24
C LYS A 37 13.46 15.56 -14.78
N ARG A 38 13.94 16.55 -14.02
CA ARG A 38 13.48 16.78 -12.64
C ARG A 38 12.04 17.27 -12.60
N ILE A 39 11.65 18.17 -13.52
CA ILE A 39 10.27 18.65 -13.64
C ILE A 39 9.35 17.47 -13.97
N ASP A 40 9.67 16.69 -14.99
CA ASP A 40 8.88 15.53 -15.39
C ASP A 40 8.75 14.50 -14.26
N ALA A 41 9.82 14.29 -13.48
CA ALA A 41 9.79 13.40 -12.32
C ALA A 41 8.88 13.93 -11.20
N ASN A 42 8.96 15.22 -10.91
CA ASN A 42 8.10 15.86 -9.92
C ASN A 42 6.63 15.82 -10.31
N ASP A 43 6.33 16.04 -11.60
CA ASP A 43 4.95 16.00 -12.11
C ASP A 43 4.35 14.60 -12.00
N ARG A 44 5.14 13.56 -12.27
CA ARG A 44 4.72 12.17 -12.06
C ARG A 44 4.44 11.87 -10.59
N GLU A 45 5.27 12.35 -9.67
CA GLU A 45 5.03 12.15 -8.24
C GLU A 45 3.79 12.92 -7.77
N ARG A 46 3.56 14.13 -8.27
CA ARG A 46 2.32 14.88 -8.03
C ARG A 46 1.10 14.10 -8.51
N GLN A 47 1.15 13.51 -9.70
CA GLN A 47 0.06 12.66 -10.21
C GLN A 47 -0.14 11.41 -9.35
N ARG A 48 0.96 10.77 -8.90
CA ARG A 48 0.89 9.61 -8.00
C ARG A 48 0.21 9.97 -6.67
N MET A 49 0.60 11.09 -6.06
CA MET A 49 -0.02 11.61 -4.85
C MET A 49 -1.46 12.07 -5.06
N GLY A 50 -1.78 12.64 -6.23
CA GLY A 50 -3.15 13.00 -6.59
C GLY A 50 -4.09 11.79 -6.55
N LYS A 51 -3.68 10.67 -7.17
CA LYS A 51 -4.45 9.40 -7.11
C LYS A 51 -4.63 8.90 -5.68
N LEU A 52 -3.59 8.99 -4.85
CA LEU A 52 -3.66 8.60 -3.45
C LEU A 52 -4.64 9.48 -2.67
N ASN A 53 -4.60 10.80 -2.87
CA ASN A 53 -5.49 11.72 -2.18
C ASN A 53 -6.95 11.48 -2.58
N ILE A 54 -7.24 11.24 -3.87
CA ILE A 54 -8.59 10.85 -4.33
C ILE A 54 -9.08 9.58 -3.61
N ALA A 55 -8.22 8.57 -3.45
CA ALA A 55 -8.58 7.36 -2.72
C ALA A 55 -8.87 7.64 -1.23
N PHE A 56 -8.11 8.54 -0.60
CA PHE A 56 -8.36 9.00 0.76
C PHE A 56 -9.68 9.75 0.88
N ASP A 57 -10.02 10.60 -0.09
CA ASP A 57 -11.29 11.33 -0.10
C ASP A 57 -12.46 10.34 -0.26
N ASN A 58 -12.36 9.38 -1.19
CA ASN A 58 -13.34 8.31 -1.33
C ASN A 58 -13.53 7.52 -0.03
N LEU A 59 -12.44 7.19 0.67
CA LEU A 59 -12.51 6.54 1.97
C LEU A 59 -13.31 7.38 2.96
N ARG A 60 -13.06 8.70 3.07
CA ARG A 60 -13.82 9.60 3.96
C ARG A 60 -15.32 9.59 3.68
N HIS A 61 -15.75 9.44 2.44
CA HIS A 61 -17.18 9.36 2.09
C HIS A 61 -17.86 8.09 2.59
N LEU A 62 -17.10 7.01 2.81
CA LEU A 62 -17.60 5.75 3.35
C LEU A 62 -17.62 5.72 4.88
N LEU A 63 -16.93 6.65 5.53
CA LEU A 63 -16.85 6.70 6.98
C LEU A 63 -18.09 7.39 7.58
N PRO A 64 -18.52 6.97 8.78
CA PRO A 64 -19.53 7.70 9.54
C PRO A 64 -19.11 9.16 9.74
N LYS A 65 -19.90 10.09 9.21
CA LYS A 65 -19.64 11.53 9.32
C LYS A 65 -19.97 12.00 10.74
N HIS A 66 -19.00 12.59 11.41
CA HIS A 66 -19.24 13.32 12.64
C HIS A 66 -19.72 14.71 12.22
N GLY A 67 -20.77 15.24 12.83
CA GLY A 67 -21.56 16.39 12.37
C GLY A 67 -20.86 17.75 12.25
N ASN A 68 -19.53 17.77 12.16
CA ASN A 68 -18.73 18.93 11.81
C ASN A 68 -18.44 18.89 10.30
N ASP A 69 -18.69 19.99 9.59
CA ASP A 69 -18.37 20.16 8.15
C ASP A 69 -16.85 20.16 7.85
N ARG A 70 -16.02 19.74 8.79
CA ARG A 70 -14.57 19.68 8.67
C ARG A 70 -14.12 18.34 8.11
N GLU A 71 -13.20 18.38 7.14
CA GLU A 71 -12.54 17.19 6.62
C GLU A 71 -11.60 16.54 7.66
N LEU A 72 -11.68 15.21 7.77
CA LEU A 72 -10.80 14.39 8.58
C LEU A 72 -9.35 14.44 8.05
N SER A 73 -8.36 14.49 8.95
CA SER A 73 -6.96 14.31 8.58
C SER A 73 -6.71 12.88 8.09
N LYS A 74 -5.55 12.64 7.43
CA LYS A 74 -5.17 11.30 6.94
C LYS A 74 -5.08 10.28 8.08
N PHE A 75 -4.55 10.69 9.23
CA PHE A 75 -4.44 9.82 10.39
C PHE A 75 -5.82 9.47 10.95
N GLU A 76 -6.65 10.47 11.20
CA GLU A 76 -8.03 10.27 11.68
C GLU A 76 -8.82 9.38 10.72
N THR A 77 -8.70 9.61 9.40
CA THR A 77 -9.37 8.79 8.37
C THR A 77 -8.99 7.31 8.49
N ILE A 78 -7.71 6.99 8.67
CA ILE A 78 -7.25 5.60 8.82
C ILE A 78 -7.79 4.99 10.13
N GLN A 79 -7.73 5.74 11.23
CA GLN A 79 -8.19 5.25 12.54
C GLN A 79 -9.69 4.98 12.53
N ILE A 80 -10.49 5.92 12.03
CA ILE A 80 -11.94 5.78 11.92
C ILE A 80 -12.28 4.63 10.98
N ALA A 81 -11.57 4.45 9.86
CA ALA A 81 -11.79 3.31 8.96
C ALA A 81 -11.54 1.97 9.65
N LYS A 82 -10.43 1.84 10.38
CA LYS A 82 -10.08 0.64 11.15
C LYS A 82 -11.16 0.33 12.19
N ASN A 83 -11.61 1.35 12.93
CA ASN A 83 -12.65 1.17 13.94
C ASN A 83 -14.01 0.84 13.31
N TYR A 84 -14.35 1.46 12.18
CA TYR A 84 -15.61 1.22 11.49
C TYR A 84 -15.71 -0.24 11.00
N ILE A 85 -14.65 -0.78 10.39
CA ILE A 85 -14.59 -2.20 10.00
C ILE A 85 -14.85 -3.11 11.22
N ARG A 86 -14.22 -2.83 12.37
CA ARG A 86 -14.42 -3.60 13.61
C ARG A 86 -15.86 -3.52 14.13
N SER A 87 -16.44 -2.33 14.17
CA SER A 87 -17.83 -2.14 14.61
C SER A 87 -18.80 -2.91 13.70
N LEU A 88 -18.55 -2.95 12.38
CA LEU A 88 -19.36 -3.74 11.45
C LEU A 88 -19.22 -5.25 11.72
N HIS A 89 -18.02 -5.75 11.99
CA HIS A 89 -17.83 -7.16 12.39
C HIS A 89 -18.57 -7.50 13.70
N GLN A 90 -18.48 -6.62 14.70
CA GLN A 90 -19.18 -6.80 15.97
C GLN A 90 -20.71 -6.80 15.78
N LEU A 91 -21.23 -5.89 14.95
CA LEU A 91 -22.65 -5.83 14.61
C LEU A 91 -23.11 -7.15 13.96
N LEU A 92 -22.36 -7.66 12.99
CA LEU A 92 -22.69 -8.93 12.33
C LEU A 92 -22.68 -10.12 13.30
N ALA A 93 -21.69 -10.19 14.19
CA ALA A 93 -21.61 -11.24 15.22
C ALA A 93 -22.78 -11.20 16.22
N GLN A 94 -23.33 -10.02 16.49
CA GLN A 94 -24.54 -9.88 17.31
C GLN A 94 -25.80 -10.33 16.58
N THR A 95 -25.88 -10.07 15.27
CA THR A 95 -27.08 -10.35 14.46
C THR A 95 -27.15 -11.77 13.91
N ASP A 96 -26.00 -12.43 13.69
CA ASP A 96 -25.91 -13.79 13.16
C ASP A 96 -24.99 -14.65 14.03
N PRO A 97 -25.53 -15.62 14.80
CA PRO A 97 -24.73 -16.49 15.66
C PRO A 97 -23.82 -17.46 14.89
N ASN A 98 -23.97 -17.60 13.56
CA ASN A 98 -23.09 -18.42 12.72
C ASN A 98 -21.98 -17.61 12.05
N TYR A 99 -21.88 -16.31 12.30
CA TYR A 99 -20.85 -15.46 11.73
C TYR A 99 -19.45 -15.82 12.28
N SER A 100 -18.61 -16.46 11.45
CA SER A 100 -17.26 -16.89 11.83
C SER A 100 -16.16 -15.84 11.59
N GLY A 101 -16.53 -14.56 11.42
CA GLY A 101 -15.56 -13.51 11.08
C GLY A 101 -14.57 -13.30 12.21
N SER A 102 -13.30 -13.67 11.98
CA SER A 102 -12.23 -13.47 12.95
C SER A 102 -11.93 -11.98 13.08
N ILE A 103 -12.24 -11.39 14.23
CA ILE A 103 -11.70 -10.09 14.63
C ILE A 103 -10.18 -10.25 14.79
N CYS A 104 -9.39 -9.41 14.12
CA CYS A 104 -7.98 -9.31 14.49
C CYS A 104 -7.91 -8.60 15.85
N SER A 105 -7.53 -9.35 16.89
CA SER A 105 -7.32 -8.83 18.24
C SER A 105 -6.04 -8.00 18.28
N ASP A 106 -6.04 -6.85 17.60
CA ASP A 106 -5.04 -5.82 17.87
C ASP A 106 -5.60 -4.94 19.00
N ASP A 107 -5.35 -5.37 20.23
CA ASP A 107 -5.46 -4.57 21.45
C ASP A 107 -4.59 -3.32 21.29
N ASP A 108 -5.23 -2.23 20.86
CA ASP A 108 -4.79 -0.88 21.17
C ASP A 108 -5.99 -0.19 21.81
N SER A 109 -6.20 -0.52 23.08
CA SER A 109 -7.29 -0.04 23.94
C SER A 109 -7.12 1.43 24.36
N SER A 110 -6.30 2.22 23.67
CA SER A 110 -5.82 3.50 24.20
C SER A 110 -6.42 4.75 23.54
N PHE A 111 -7.22 4.59 22.48
CA PHE A 111 -7.93 5.72 21.87
C PHE A 111 -9.38 5.33 21.56
N GLU A 112 -10.19 5.19 22.61
CA GLU A 112 -11.61 5.50 22.45
C GLU A 112 -11.72 6.99 22.13
N PHE A 113 -12.07 7.31 20.89
CA PHE A 113 -12.70 8.59 20.61
C PHE A 113 -14.02 8.55 21.39
N SER A 114 -14.11 9.32 22.46
CA SER A 114 -15.42 9.66 23.03
C SER A 114 -16.25 10.26 21.89
N PHE A 115 -17.34 9.57 21.55
CA PHE A 115 -18.37 10.07 20.66
C PHE A 115 -18.93 11.41 21.16
#